data_AF-A0A2T4VLE2-F1
#
_entry.id   AF-A0A2T4VLE2-F1
#
_cell.length_a   1.000
_cell.length_b   1.000
_cell.length_c   1.000
_cell.angle_alpha   90.00
_cell.angle_beta   90.00
_cell.angle_gamma   90.00
#
_symmetry.space_group_name_H-M   'P 1'
#
loop_
_entity.id
_entity.type
_entity.pdbx_description
1 polymer ?
#
loop_
_entity_poly.entity_id
_entity_poly.type
_entity_poly.pdbx_seq_one_letter_code
_entity_poly.pdbx_strand_id
1 'polypeptide(L)'
;MALVIRYRCHACGAHVDSTGHAAWVRCGYCRALVGIDWQAWFESPAYAEWLRSYTALQPKFTALQQHRTQAEAAVRAGRLDEAERHLREVVTLQMEVTPQLFPPEVRTDAAYRERYIRYEAWSRLQTLEDPTLAALDAQMQAVSVSMDLKDPIPTAEKVLDIVRQHYDRLFTLPGFEDPDGMPPASRCRLSLTLIANAYLPLLSPEQRLTLLRSVHGANNVLETGKTASDEVGVYLEWTCPTCGLVSFQGRTATELTCVGCFYKRPFSADVLGLDEVSTRCGSCGHPVTLPEGTLELPCDVCGAQVRRIARTGAVEQTFSRDMAARYGTGLPVLPDEGAPGLPVTESNRWELRLAGLARQASWYAKIVPLSRYVRLVRQSFPELTDAERAAMLERVGELKTFEGLSEDGRVRLAEARAKLLGA
;
A
#
# COMPACT_ATOMS: atom_id res chain seq x y z
N MET A 1 7.29 -5.42 -12.19
CA MET A 1 6.84 -6.75 -11.70
C MET A 1 5.43 -6.59 -11.20
N ALA A 2 4.49 -7.16 -11.95
CA ALA A 2 3.11 -7.28 -11.51
C ALA A 2 2.95 -8.59 -10.73
N LEU A 3 2.20 -8.55 -9.63
CA LEU A 3 1.89 -9.71 -8.80
C LEU A 3 0.40 -10.01 -8.87
N VAL A 4 0.06 -11.23 -9.25
CA VAL A 4 -1.33 -11.71 -9.31
C VAL A 4 -1.55 -12.75 -8.22
N ILE A 5 -2.60 -12.58 -7.42
CA ILE A 5 -3.00 -13.54 -6.41
C ILE A 5 -4.04 -14.49 -7.01
N ARG A 6 -3.74 -15.78 -7.03
CA ARG A 6 -4.67 -16.85 -7.41
C ARG A 6 -5.36 -17.41 -6.18
N TYR A 7 -6.66 -17.21 -6.10
CA TYR A 7 -7.51 -17.80 -5.09
C TYR A 7 -8.05 -19.16 -5.55
N ARG A 8 -8.23 -20.07 -4.59
CA ARG A 8 -9.04 -21.28 -4.77
C ARG A 8 -10.34 -21.10 -4.00
N CYS A 9 -11.47 -21.19 -4.70
CA CYS A 9 -12.78 -21.05 -4.10
C CYS A 9 -13.02 -22.15 -3.07
N HIS A 10 -13.37 -21.77 -1.84
CA HIS A 10 -13.62 -22.71 -0.76
C HIS A 10 -14.93 -23.50 -0.95
N ALA A 11 -15.89 -22.95 -1.71
CA ALA A 11 -17.20 -23.57 -1.92
C ALA A 11 -17.22 -24.56 -3.10
N CYS A 12 -16.61 -24.22 -4.24
CA CYS A 12 -16.65 -25.05 -5.45
C CYS A 12 -15.28 -25.53 -5.96
N GLY A 13 -14.18 -25.10 -5.33
CA GLY A 13 -12.83 -25.48 -5.73
C GLY A 13 -12.26 -24.76 -6.95
N ALA A 14 -13.07 -23.97 -7.68
CA ALA A 14 -12.63 -23.23 -8.86
C ALA A 14 -11.51 -22.20 -8.54
N HIS A 15 -10.60 -22.00 -9.49
CA HIS A 15 -9.56 -20.97 -9.39
C HIS A 15 -10.08 -19.61 -9.85
N VAL A 16 -9.66 -18.56 -9.15
CA VAL A 16 -10.04 -17.17 -9.42
C VAL A 16 -8.80 -16.30 -9.23
N ASP A 17 -8.38 -15.59 -10.26
CA ASP A 17 -7.24 -14.68 -10.17
C ASP A 17 -7.72 -13.28 -9.75
N SER A 18 -6.94 -12.56 -8.95
CA SER A 18 -7.15 -11.13 -8.69
C SER A 18 -6.86 -10.37 -9.97
N THR A 19 -7.89 -10.00 -10.74
CA THR A 19 -7.74 -9.39 -12.07
C THR A 19 -7.88 -7.86 -12.07
N GLY A 20 -7.88 -7.19 -10.91
CA GLY A 20 -8.05 -5.74 -10.83
C GLY A 20 -9.47 -5.22 -11.12
N HIS A 21 -10.45 -6.10 -11.37
CA HIS A 21 -11.80 -5.69 -11.77
C HIS A 21 -12.67 -5.20 -10.60
N ALA A 22 -12.51 -5.81 -9.43
CA ALA A 22 -13.29 -5.48 -8.25
C ALA A 22 -12.44 -5.66 -7.00
N ALA A 23 -12.62 -4.75 -6.03
CA ALA A 23 -11.93 -4.85 -4.76
C ALA A 23 -12.24 -6.17 -4.05
N TRP A 24 -13.51 -6.58 -3.99
CA TRP A 24 -13.90 -7.84 -3.36
C TRP A 24 -14.01 -8.93 -4.43
N VAL A 25 -13.11 -9.91 -4.36
CA VAL A 25 -12.98 -10.96 -5.37
C VAL A 25 -13.97 -12.07 -5.06
N ARG A 26 -14.94 -12.26 -5.97
CA ARG A 26 -15.97 -13.31 -5.89
C ARG A 26 -15.69 -14.39 -6.94
N CYS A 27 -16.03 -15.64 -6.62
CA CYS A 27 -15.93 -16.73 -7.59
C CYS A 27 -16.92 -16.53 -8.75
N GLY A 28 -16.45 -16.59 -9.99
CA GLY A 28 -17.33 -16.47 -11.16
C GLY A 28 -18.38 -17.58 -11.26
N TYR A 29 -18.08 -18.78 -10.74
CA TYR A 29 -18.97 -19.95 -10.82
C TYR A 29 -20.06 -19.93 -9.73
N CYS A 30 -19.68 -19.85 -8.46
CA CYS A 30 -20.63 -19.97 -7.33
C CYS A 30 -20.81 -18.68 -6.53
N ARG A 31 -20.20 -17.56 -6.95
CA ARG A 31 -20.29 -16.23 -6.31
C ARG A 31 -19.79 -16.15 -4.86
N ALA A 32 -19.19 -17.20 -4.30
CA ALA A 32 -18.58 -17.13 -2.97
C ALA A 32 -17.46 -16.08 -2.92
N LEU A 33 -17.32 -15.36 -1.81
CA LEU A 33 -16.18 -14.46 -1.60
C LEU A 33 -14.90 -15.28 -1.45
N VAL A 34 -13.84 -14.90 -2.15
CA VAL A 34 -12.58 -15.65 -2.14
C VAL A 34 -11.37 -14.83 -1.73
N GLY A 35 -11.46 -13.50 -1.81
CA GLY A 35 -10.34 -12.62 -1.47
C GLY A 35 -10.63 -11.14 -1.68
N ILE A 36 -9.57 -10.34 -1.56
CA ILE A 36 -9.59 -8.91 -1.81
C ILE A 36 -8.45 -8.53 -2.77
N ASP A 37 -8.72 -7.61 -3.68
CA ASP A 37 -7.80 -6.98 -4.60
C ASP A 37 -7.74 -5.48 -4.27
N TRP A 38 -6.76 -5.12 -3.46
CA TRP A 38 -6.61 -3.74 -2.99
C TRP A 38 -6.19 -2.78 -4.09
N GLN A 39 -5.56 -3.27 -5.16
CA GLN A 39 -5.24 -2.41 -6.29
C GLN A 39 -6.52 -1.96 -6.99
N ALA A 40 -7.47 -2.89 -7.19
CA ALA A 40 -8.79 -2.55 -7.69
C ALA A 40 -9.51 -1.52 -6.80
N TRP A 41 -9.33 -1.58 -5.48
CA TRP A 41 -9.87 -0.56 -4.57
C TRP A 41 -9.23 0.81 -4.79
N PHE A 42 -7.89 0.92 -4.74
CA PHE A 42 -7.20 2.20 -4.87
C PHE A 42 -7.39 2.87 -6.23
N GLU A 43 -7.76 2.11 -7.24
CA GLU A 43 -8.03 2.61 -8.59
C GLU A 43 -9.54 2.78 -8.87
N SER A 44 -10.39 2.67 -7.84
CA SER A 44 -11.85 2.75 -7.97
C SER A 44 -12.41 4.16 -7.75
N PRO A 45 -13.57 4.48 -8.36
CA PRO A 45 -14.33 5.70 -8.04
C PRO A 45 -14.73 5.78 -6.55
N ALA A 46 -14.95 4.63 -5.90
CA ALA A 46 -15.33 4.57 -4.50
C ALA A 46 -14.21 5.06 -3.57
N TYR A 47 -12.94 4.74 -3.89
CA TYR A 47 -11.79 5.27 -3.17
C TYR A 47 -11.60 6.77 -3.42
N ALA A 48 -11.78 7.23 -4.66
CA ALA A 48 -11.75 8.66 -4.99
C ALA A 48 -12.78 9.46 -4.16
N GLU A 49 -14.00 8.95 -4.06
CA GLU A 49 -15.05 9.54 -3.26
C GLU A 49 -14.76 9.50 -1.75
N TRP A 50 -14.19 8.41 -1.28
CA TRP A 50 -13.74 8.28 0.11
C TRP A 50 -12.67 9.32 0.45
N LEU A 51 -11.67 9.54 -0.42
CA LEU A 51 -10.65 10.59 -0.21
C LEU A 51 -11.29 11.98 -0.12
N ARG A 52 -12.23 12.32 -1.01
CA ARG A 52 -12.91 13.62 -1.02
C ARG A 52 -13.76 13.87 0.23
N SER A 53 -14.33 12.80 0.78
CA SER A 53 -15.19 12.88 1.97
C SER A 53 -14.45 12.67 3.29
N TYR A 54 -13.18 12.25 3.26
CA TYR A 54 -12.43 11.80 4.44
C TYR A 54 -12.46 12.79 5.61
N THR A 55 -12.25 14.08 5.36
CA THR A 55 -12.26 15.11 6.40
C THR A 55 -13.64 15.28 7.05
N ALA A 56 -14.73 15.08 6.29
CA ALA A 56 -16.09 15.09 6.81
C ALA A 56 -16.43 13.85 7.65
N LEU A 57 -15.62 12.79 7.57
CA LEU A 57 -15.79 11.57 8.38
C LEU A 57 -15.19 11.70 9.80
N GLN A 58 -14.45 12.77 10.11
CA GLN A 58 -13.79 12.95 11.41
C GLN A 58 -14.72 12.78 12.62
N PRO A 59 -15.96 13.33 12.64
CA PRO A 59 -16.88 13.11 13.77
C PRO A 59 -17.25 11.64 13.96
N LYS A 60 -17.34 10.86 12.87
CA LYS A 60 -17.64 9.44 12.91
C LYS A 60 -16.48 8.62 13.46
N PHE A 61 -15.23 8.99 13.16
CA PHE A 61 -14.05 8.39 13.81
C PHE A 61 -14.07 8.62 15.32
N THR A 62 -14.41 9.83 15.78
CA THR A 62 -14.55 10.13 17.20
C THR A 62 -15.66 9.29 17.85
N ALA A 63 -16.83 9.19 17.22
CA ALA A 63 -17.94 8.38 17.73
C ALA A 63 -17.59 6.88 17.79
N LEU A 64 -16.88 6.37 16.78
CA LEU A 64 -16.38 5.00 16.75
C LEU A 64 -15.48 4.72 17.96
N GLN A 65 -14.54 5.62 18.26
CA GLN A 65 -13.65 5.47 19.41
C GLN A 65 -14.42 5.55 20.75
N GLN A 66 -15.43 6.43 20.84
CA GLN A 66 -16.28 6.53 22.03
C GLN A 66 -17.01 5.23 22.32
N HIS A 67 -17.65 4.62 21.32
CA HIS A 67 -18.34 3.33 21.49
C HIS A 67 -17.37 2.20 21.82
N ARG A 68 -16.16 2.19 21.23
CA ARG A 68 -15.11 1.23 21.61
C ARG A 68 -14.76 1.35 23.09
N THR A 69 -14.49 2.55 23.59
CA THR A 69 -14.18 2.79 25.00
C THR A 69 -15.33 2.38 25.93
N GLN A 70 -16.58 2.62 25.51
CA GLN A 70 -17.78 2.20 26.25
C GLN A 70 -17.91 0.67 26.30
N ALA A 71 -17.66 -0.03 25.20
CA ALA A 71 -17.65 -1.49 25.16
C ALA A 71 -16.60 -2.09 26.10
N GLU A 72 -15.36 -1.57 26.07
CA GLU A 72 -14.28 -2.00 26.97
C GLU A 72 -14.65 -1.78 28.45
N ALA A 73 -15.28 -0.65 28.78
CA ALA A 73 -15.76 -0.38 30.13
C ALA A 73 -16.91 -1.31 30.55
N ALA A 74 -17.82 -1.64 29.63
CA ALA A 74 -18.91 -2.57 29.89
C ALA A 74 -18.41 -4.01 30.12
N VAL A 75 -17.44 -4.49 29.34
CA VAL A 75 -16.78 -5.80 29.57
C VAL A 75 -16.10 -5.85 30.93
N ARG A 76 -15.33 -4.82 31.31
CA ARG A 76 -14.71 -4.74 32.65
C ARG A 76 -15.73 -4.76 33.80
N ALA A 77 -16.94 -4.28 33.54
CA ALA A 77 -18.05 -4.29 34.50
C ALA A 77 -18.93 -5.56 34.42
N GLY A 78 -18.58 -6.54 33.58
CA GLY A 78 -19.38 -7.76 33.37
C GLY A 78 -20.70 -7.55 32.62
N ARG A 79 -20.88 -6.41 31.94
CA ARG A 79 -22.11 -6.04 31.21
C ARG A 79 -21.98 -6.38 29.73
N LEU A 80 -21.98 -7.67 29.40
CA LEU A 80 -21.66 -8.16 28.05
C LEU A 80 -22.69 -7.71 26.99
N ASP A 81 -23.99 -7.73 27.30
CA ASP A 81 -25.03 -7.26 26.37
C ASP A 81 -24.86 -5.77 26.02
N GLU A 82 -24.44 -4.95 26.99
CA GLU A 82 -24.14 -3.53 26.76
C GLU A 82 -22.89 -3.37 25.90
N ALA A 83 -21.86 -4.18 26.14
CA ALA A 83 -20.65 -4.20 25.33
C ALA A 83 -20.95 -4.58 23.88
N GLU A 84 -21.75 -5.63 23.65
CA GLU A 84 -22.13 -6.06 22.31
C GLU A 84 -22.87 -4.96 21.56
N ARG A 85 -23.85 -4.29 22.18
CA ARG A 85 -24.55 -3.16 21.54
C ARG A 85 -23.58 -2.08 21.10
N HIS A 86 -22.64 -1.68 21.95
CA HIS A 86 -21.62 -0.70 21.59
C HIS A 86 -20.72 -1.18 20.44
N LEU A 87 -20.32 -2.46 20.44
CA LEU A 87 -19.51 -3.03 19.37
C LEU A 87 -20.26 -3.09 18.03
N ARG A 88 -21.57 -3.35 18.04
CA ARG A 88 -22.41 -3.27 16.83
C ARG A 88 -22.46 -1.86 16.25
N GLU A 89 -22.52 -0.84 17.10
CA GLU A 89 -22.39 0.56 16.66
C GLU A 89 -20.99 0.86 16.11
N VAL A 90 -19.93 0.35 16.75
CA VAL A 90 -18.55 0.47 16.22
C VAL A 90 -18.47 -0.09 14.79
N VAL A 91 -18.99 -1.30 14.55
CA VAL A 91 -18.95 -1.94 13.23
C VAL A 91 -19.78 -1.15 12.22
N THR A 92 -20.96 -0.69 12.61
CA THR A 92 -21.85 0.12 11.77
C THR A 92 -21.15 1.40 11.30
N LEU A 93 -20.54 2.15 12.23
CA LEU A 93 -19.75 3.34 11.91
C LEU A 93 -18.53 3.00 11.05
N GLN A 94 -17.87 1.88 11.33
CA GLN A 94 -16.69 1.45 10.57
C GLN A 94 -17.01 1.14 9.11
N MET A 95 -18.17 0.56 8.80
CA MET A 95 -18.64 0.36 7.42
C MET A 95 -18.81 1.67 6.65
N GLU A 96 -19.02 2.79 7.36
CA GLU A 96 -19.13 4.12 6.77
C GLU A 96 -17.77 4.81 6.64
N VAL A 97 -16.92 4.74 7.67
CA VAL A 97 -15.64 5.46 7.67
C VAL A 97 -14.52 4.71 6.95
N THR A 98 -14.61 3.38 6.87
CA THR A 98 -13.63 2.51 6.20
C THR A 98 -14.34 1.46 5.34
N PRO A 99 -15.14 1.88 4.35
CA PRO A 99 -15.96 0.97 3.57
C PRO A 99 -15.17 -0.09 2.79
N GLN A 100 -13.90 0.17 2.50
CA GLN A 100 -12.98 -0.75 1.85
C GLN A 100 -12.75 -2.05 2.62
N LEU A 101 -13.01 -2.05 3.93
CA LEU A 101 -12.84 -3.23 4.80
C LEU A 101 -14.04 -4.16 4.77
N PHE A 102 -15.11 -3.81 4.05
CA PHE A 102 -16.32 -4.62 3.96
C PHE A 102 -16.74 -4.87 2.50
N PRO A 103 -17.29 -6.06 2.18
CA PRO A 103 -17.83 -6.31 0.87
C PRO A 103 -18.94 -5.32 0.50
N PRO A 104 -19.07 -4.91 -0.77
CA PRO A 104 -20.02 -3.87 -1.17
C PRO A 104 -21.48 -4.23 -0.86
N GLU A 105 -21.82 -5.52 -0.77
CA GLU A 105 -23.16 -6.00 -0.51
C GLU A 105 -23.68 -5.58 0.88
N VAL A 106 -22.82 -5.23 1.85
CA VAL A 106 -23.25 -4.71 3.16
C VAL A 106 -24.00 -3.36 3.05
N ARG A 107 -23.95 -2.71 1.89
CA ARG A 107 -24.66 -1.46 1.60
C ARG A 107 -26.02 -1.68 0.95
N THR A 108 -26.20 -2.80 0.26
CA THR A 108 -27.38 -3.04 -0.60
C THR A 108 -28.25 -4.20 -0.09
N ASP A 109 -27.69 -5.12 0.69
CA ASP A 109 -28.39 -6.23 1.31
C ASP A 109 -28.38 -6.07 2.85
N ALA A 110 -29.55 -5.71 3.40
CA ALA A 110 -29.72 -5.48 4.82
C ALA A 110 -29.51 -6.77 5.66
N ALA A 111 -29.91 -7.93 5.14
CA ALA A 111 -29.73 -9.19 5.85
C ALA A 111 -28.25 -9.61 5.88
N TYR A 112 -27.53 -9.39 4.78
CA TYR A 112 -26.09 -9.62 4.73
C TYR A 112 -25.31 -8.63 5.60
N ARG A 113 -25.69 -7.36 5.59
CA ARG A 113 -25.16 -6.34 6.51
C ARG A 113 -25.29 -6.77 7.96
N GLU A 114 -26.47 -7.22 8.36
CA GLU A 114 -26.75 -7.68 9.73
C GLU A 114 -25.88 -8.89 10.12
N ARG A 115 -25.72 -9.88 9.23
CA ARG A 115 -24.80 -11.02 9.47
C ARG A 115 -23.37 -10.53 9.73
N TYR A 116 -22.90 -9.57 8.95
CA TYR A 116 -21.56 -8.97 9.10
C TYR A 116 -21.42 -8.19 10.41
N ILE A 117 -22.41 -7.36 10.77
CA ILE A 117 -22.43 -6.61 12.04
C ILE A 117 -22.34 -7.57 13.22
N ARG A 118 -23.19 -8.60 13.22
CA ARG A 118 -23.21 -9.62 14.27
C ARG A 118 -21.87 -10.34 14.39
N TYR A 119 -21.31 -10.81 13.27
CA TYR A 119 -20.02 -11.52 13.25
C TYR A 119 -18.87 -10.66 13.79
N GLU A 120 -18.72 -9.43 13.29
CA GLU A 120 -17.63 -8.54 13.70
C GLU A 120 -17.79 -8.08 15.15
N ALA A 121 -19.01 -7.78 15.60
CA ALA A 121 -19.27 -7.41 16.98
C ALA A 121 -19.00 -8.58 17.94
N TRP A 122 -19.44 -9.80 17.59
CA TRP A 122 -19.12 -11.01 18.34
C TRP A 122 -17.61 -11.23 18.42
N SER A 123 -16.90 -11.17 17.29
CA SER A 123 -15.44 -11.38 17.28
C SER A 123 -14.71 -10.38 18.17
N ARG A 124 -15.12 -9.11 18.17
CA ARG A 124 -14.52 -8.08 19.03
C ARG A 124 -14.87 -8.26 20.49
N LEU A 125 -16.08 -8.71 20.79
CA LEU A 125 -16.49 -9.04 22.15
C LEU A 125 -15.59 -10.15 22.70
N GLN A 126 -15.37 -11.20 21.91
CA GLN A 126 -14.46 -12.28 22.27
C GLN A 126 -13.02 -11.78 22.46
N THR A 127 -12.54 -10.84 21.62
CA THR A 127 -11.21 -10.21 21.82
C THR A 127 -11.12 -9.46 23.15
N LEU A 128 -12.20 -8.84 23.63
CA LEU A 128 -12.22 -8.13 24.91
C LEU A 128 -12.41 -9.05 26.12
N GLU A 129 -13.15 -10.15 25.94
CA GLU A 129 -13.55 -11.06 27.02
C GLU A 129 -12.55 -12.20 27.25
N ASP A 130 -12.05 -12.83 26.18
CA ASP A 130 -11.13 -13.96 26.26
C ASP A 130 -9.70 -13.45 26.59
N PRO A 131 -9.09 -13.86 27.71
CA PRO A 131 -7.78 -13.35 28.10
C PRO A 131 -6.65 -13.65 27.10
N THR A 132 -6.77 -14.75 26.34
CA THR A 132 -5.76 -15.12 25.33
C THR A 132 -5.87 -14.20 24.12
N LEU A 133 -7.09 -13.95 23.64
CA LEU A 133 -7.33 -13.02 22.54
C LEU A 133 -6.95 -11.58 22.93
N ALA A 134 -7.29 -11.14 24.14
CA ALA A 134 -6.91 -9.83 24.66
C ALA A 134 -5.38 -9.65 24.72
N ALA A 135 -4.65 -10.67 25.15
CA ALA A 135 -3.19 -10.65 25.18
C ALA A 135 -2.58 -10.59 23.76
N LEU A 136 -3.14 -11.33 22.81
CA LEU A 136 -2.73 -11.28 21.41
C LEU A 136 -3.02 -9.91 20.78
N ASP A 137 -4.17 -9.30 21.04
CA ASP A 137 -4.49 -7.94 20.56
C ASP A 137 -3.52 -6.90 21.14
N ALA A 138 -3.24 -6.95 22.45
CA ALA A 138 -2.24 -6.07 23.07
C ALA A 138 -0.85 -6.27 22.46
N GLN A 139 -0.45 -7.51 22.16
CA GLN A 139 0.81 -7.80 21.50
C GLN A 139 0.84 -7.25 20.07
N MET A 140 -0.24 -7.40 19.30
CA MET A 140 -0.38 -6.85 17.95
C MET A 140 -0.23 -5.33 17.96
N GLN A 141 -0.91 -4.64 18.89
CA GLN A 141 -0.79 -3.20 19.07
C GLN A 141 0.65 -2.79 19.40
N ALA A 142 1.29 -3.45 20.37
CA ALA A 142 2.67 -3.18 20.78
C ALA A 142 3.68 -3.35 19.63
N VAL A 143 3.51 -4.39 18.81
CA VAL A 143 4.35 -4.61 17.62
C VAL A 143 4.11 -3.52 16.59
N SER A 144 2.85 -3.18 16.32
CA SER A 144 2.48 -2.20 15.31
C SER A 144 3.01 -0.78 15.62
N VAL A 145 3.01 -0.36 16.89
CA VAL A 145 3.58 0.95 17.29
C VAL A 145 5.10 1.00 17.21
N SER A 146 5.77 -0.16 17.24
CA SER A 146 7.24 -0.28 17.15
C SER A 146 7.75 -0.45 15.71
N MET A 147 6.88 -0.31 14.71
CA MET A 147 7.23 -0.54 13.31
C MET A 147 8.39 0.35 12.83
N ASP A 148 9.45 -0.27 12.32
CA ASP A 148 10.46 0.43 11.54
C ASP A 148 9.98 0.58 10.09
N LEU A 149 9.70 1.82 9.67
CA LEU A 149 9.29 2.12 8.30
C LEU A 149 10.40 1.85 7.27
N LYS A 150 11.68 1.77 7.69
CA LYS A 150 12.82 1.42 6.83
C LYS A 150 12.87 -0.07 6.52
N ASP A 151 12.35 -0.90 7.43
CA ASP A 151 12.26 -2.36 7.27
C ASP A 151 10.96 -2.88 7.89
N PRO A 152 9.83 -2.80 7.15
CA PRO A 152 8.53 -3.17 7.71
C PRO A 152 8.34 -4.68 7.85
N ILE A 153 9.17 -5.50 7.21
CA ILE A 153 8.96 -6.96 7.09
C ILE A 153 8.91 -7.67 8.45
N PRO A 154 9.87 -7.47 9.38
CA PRO A 154 9.82 -8.14 10.68
C PRO A 154 8.54 -7.81 11.46
N THR A 155 8.05 -6.58 11.35
CA THR A 155 6.79 -6.16 11.95
C THR A 155 5.62 -6.86 11.27
N ALA A 156 5.57 -6.83 9.93
CA ALA A 156 4.50 -7.43 9.15
C ALA A 156 4.37 -8.94 9.41
N GLU A 157 5.49 -9.68 9.39
CA GLU A 157 5.52 -11.12 9.67
C GLU A 157 4.99 -11.43 11.07
N LYS A 158 5.47 -10.70 12.08
CA LYS A 158 5.02 -10.88 13.46
C LYS A 158 3.54 -10.57 13.64
N VAL A 159 3.03 -9.51 13.00
CA VAL A 159 1.60 -9.20 13.01
C VAL A 159 0.79 -10.31 12.34
N LEU A 160 1.22 -10.81 11.18
CA LEU A 160 0.53 -11.91 10.51
C LEU A 160 0.50 -13.19 11.37
N ASP A 161 1.58 -13.50 12.09
CA ASP A 161 1.62 -14.65 13.01
C ASP A 161 0.69 -14.48 14.22
N ILE A 162 0.62 -13.27 14.79
CA ILE A 162 -0.33 -12.97 15.87
C ILE A 162 -1.77 -13.11 15.36
N VAL A 163 -2.07 -12.65 14.14
CA VAL A 163 -3.39 -12.76 13.53
C VAL A 163 -3.77 -14.24 13.30
N ARG A 164 -2.83 -15.08 12.85
CA ARG A 164 -3.07 -16.53 12.73
C ARG A 164 -3.46 -17.13 14.08
N GLN A 165 -2.68 -16.85 15.13
CA GLN A 165 -2.97 -17.31 16.49
C GLN A 165 -4.31 -16.79 17.02
N HIS A 166 -4.63 -15.52 16.74
CA HIS A 166 -5.90 -14.91 17.13
C HIS A 166 -7.07 -15.64 16.47
N TYR A 167 -6.98 -15.94 15.18
CA TYR A 167 -8.02 -16.69 14.48
C TYR A 167 -8.09 -18.15 14.92
N ASP A 168 -6.95 -18.82 15.12
CA ASP A 168 -6.90 -20.19 15.64
C ASP A 168 -7.64 -20.28 16.99
N ARG A 169 -7.44 -19.32 17.89
CA ARG A 169 -8.20 -19.24 19.14
C ARG A 169 -9.67 -18.92 18.90
N LEU A 170 -9.98 -17.89 18.11
CA LEU A 170 -11.34 -17.44 17.84
C LEU A 170 -12.23 -18.57 17.29
N PHE A 171 -11.70 -19.41 16.40
CA PHE A 171 -12.45 -20.52 15.80
C PHE A 171 -12.72 -21.68 16.76
N THR A 172 -12.06 -21.74 17.91
CA THR A 172 -12.36 -22.73 18.97
C THR A 172 -13.49 -22.28 19.90
N LEU A 173 -13.89 -21.01 19.84
CA LEU A 173 -14.92 -20.47 20.70
C LEU A 173 -16.33 -20.82 20.16
N PRO A 174 -17.29 -21.10 21.05
CA PRO A 174 -18.66 -21.36 20.66
C PRO A 174 -19.31 -20.11 20.03
N GLY A 175 -20.20 -20.31 19.07
CA GLY A 175 -20.95 -19.21 18.43
C GLY A 175 -20.27 -18.58 17.22
N PHE A 176 -19.14 -19.11 16.76
CA PHE A 176 -18.54 -18.68 15.50
C PHE A 176 -19.48 -18.97 14.31
N GLU A 177 -19.97 -17.90 13.67
CA GLU A 177 -20.77 -17.96 12.44
C GLU A 177 -20.24 -16.97 11.40
N ASP A 178 -19.53 -17.49 10.40
CA ASP A 178 -18.99 -16.68 9.31
C ASP A 178 -20.11 -16.10 8.41
N PRO A 179 -20.11 -14.79 8.08
CA PRO A 179 -21.20 -14.17 7.35
C PRO A 179 -21.30 -14.60 5.87
N ASP A 180 -20.22 -15.16 5.30
CA ASP A 180 -20.16 -15.75 3.97
C ASP A 180 -20.13 -17.30 4.01
N GLY A 181 -20.21 -17.90 5.20
CA GLY A 181 -20.06 -19.35 5.38
C GLY A 181 -18.64 -19.85 5.07
N MET A 182 -17.61 -18.99 5.17
CA MET A 182 -16.24 -19.41 4.93
C MET A 182 -15.75 -20.40 5.99
N PRO A 183 -15.00 -21.43 5.57
CA PRO A 183 -14.22 -22.22 6.51
C PRO A 183 -13.18 -21.35 7.25
N PRO A 184 -12.83 -21.70 8.49
CA PRO A 184 -11.81 -21.03 9.31
C PRO A 184 -10.56 -20.56 8.55
N ALA A 185 -9.89 -21.49 7.86
CA ALA A 185 -8.68 -21.18 7.10
C ALA A 185 -8.89 -20.14 5.98
N SER A 186 -10.08 -20.10 5.37
CA SER A 186 -10.41 -19.12 4.32
C SER A 186 -10.69 -17.74 4.91
N ARG A 187 -11.41 -17.66 6.05
CA ARG A 187 -11.61 -16.40 6.76
C ARG A 187 -10.30 -15.82 7.28
N CYS A 188 -9.46 -16.65 7.90
CA CYS A 188 -8.13 -16.23 8.35
C CYS A 188 -7.30 -15.67 7.18
N ARG A 189 -7.24 -16.38 6.04
CA ARG A 189 -6.51 -15.88 4.85
C ARG A 189 -7.04 -14.55 4.34
N LEU A 190 -8.36 -14.36 4.30
CA LEU A 190 -8.96 -13.08 3.89
C LEU A 190 -8.50 -11.95 4.84
N SER A 191 -8.53 -12.18 6.15
CA SER A 191 -8.08 -11.20 7.15
C SER A 191 -6.58 -10.92 7.08
N LEU A 192 -5.75 -11.95 6.87
CA LEU A 192 -4.31 -11.78 6.62
C LEU A 192 -4.06 -10.95 5.35
N THR A 193 -4.89 -11.10 4.31
CA THR A 193 -4.78 -10.30 3.07
C THR A 193 -5.10 -8.82 3.34
N LEU A 194 -6.14 -8.53 4.14
CA LEU A 194 -6.48 -7.17 4.56
C LEU A 194 -5.31 -6.50 5.30
N ILE A 195 -4.67 -7.23 6.21
CA ILE A 195 -3.56 -6.73 7.02
C ILE A 195 -2.28 -6.58 6.20
N ALA A 196 -1.90 -7.58 5.42
CA ALA A 196 -0.71 -7.54 4.59
C ALA A 196 -0.71 -6.31 3.66
N ASN A 197 -1.88 -5.92 3.15
CA ASN A 197 -2.01 -4.76 2.29
C ASN A 197 -1.62 -3.43 2.95
N ALA A 198 -1.77 -3.28 4.27
CA ALA A 198 -1.29 -2.07 4.95
C ALA A 198 0.23 -1.88 4.79
N TYR A 199 0.97 -2.98 4.61
CA TYR A 199 2.42 -2.99 4.46
C TYR A 199 2.88 -2.96 3.01
N LEU A 200 2.12 -3.56 2.06
CA LEU A 200 2.56 -3.69 0.66
C LEU A 200 3.12 -2.38 0.06
N PRO A 201 2.50 -1.20 0.23
CA PRO A 201 3.04 0.04 -0.33
C PRO A 201 4.42 0.45 0.21
N LEU A 202 4.80 -0.02 1.40
CA LEU A 202 6.08 0.29 2.07
C LEU A 202 7.21 -0.65 1.65
N LEU A 203 6.88 -1.78 1.04
CA LEU A 203 7.83 -2.87 0.74
C LEU A 203 8.45 -2.74 -0.63
N SER A 204 9.67 -3.27 -0.81
CA SER A 204 10.24 -3.51 -2.14
C SER A 204 9.43 -4.58 -2.90
N PRO A 205 9.56 -4.68 -4.24
CA PRO A 205 8.89 -5.72 -5.00
C PRO A 205 9.19 -7.15 -4.48
N GLU A 206 10.44 -7.44 -4.12
CA GLU A 206 10.88 -8.74 -3.60
C GLU A 206 10.30 -9.02 -2.20
N GLN A 207 10.26 -7.99 -1.35
CA GLN A 207 9.65 -8.06 -0.02
C GLN A 207 8.14 -8.31 -0.11
N ARG A 208 7.44 -7.67 -1.06
CA ARG A 208 6.01 -7.93 -1.30
C ARG A 208 5.75 -9.35 -1.74
N LEU A 209 6.56 -9.86 -2.66
CA LEU A 209 6.46 -11.22 -3.13
C LEU A 209 6.60 -12.21 -1.97
N THR A 210 7.60 -11.98 -1.10
CA THR A 210 7.82 -12.78 0.11
C THR A 210 6.61 -12.74 1.03
N LEU A 211 6.10 -11.54 1.34
CA LEU A 211 4.94 -11.36 2.22
C LEU A 211 3.67 -11.99 1.64
N LEU A 212 3.36 -11.76 0.36
CA LEU A 212 2.18 -12.33 -0.29
C LEU A 212 2.26 -13.86 -0.36
N ARG A 213 3.44 -14.43 -0.58
CA ARG A 213 3.63 -15.89 -0.56
C ARG A 213 3.43 -16.47 0.84
N SER A 214 3.77 -15.76 1.91
CA SER A 214 3.52 -16.23 3.27
C SER A 214 2.01 -16.23 3.62
N VAL A 215 1.22 -15.35 2.99
CA VAL A 215 -0.24 -15.28 3.18
C VAL A 215 -1.01 -16.25 2.27
N HIS A 216 -0.68 -16.29 0.99
CA HIS A 216 -1.46 -17.02 -0.03
C HIS A 216 -0.86 -18.38 -0.39
N GLY A 217 0.42 -18.61 -0.08
CA GLY A 217 1.19 -19.78 -0.52
C GLY A 217 1.94 -19.54 -1.84
N ALA A 218 3.13 -20.14 -1.98
CA ALA A 218 4.03 -19.89 -3.11
C ALA A 218 3.40 -20.11 -4.49
N ASN A 219 2.56 -21.14 -4.63
CA ASN A 219 1.90 -21.51 -5.89
C ASN A 219 0.68 -20.65 -6.24
N ASN A 220 0.29 -19.74 -5.34
CA ASN A 220 -0.88 -18.88 -5.48
C ASN A 220 -0.49 -17.40 -5.70
N VAL A 221 0.80 -17.09 -5.83
CA VAL A 221 1.29 -15.75 -6.18
C VAL A 221 2.07 -15.89 -7.49
N LEU A 222 1.53 -15.30 -8.54
CA LEU A 222 2.10 -15.34 -9.88
C LEU A 222 2.85 -14.04 -10.13
N GLU A 223 4.09 -14.16 -10.59
CA GLU A 223 4.89 -13.05 -11.08
C GLU A 223 4.64 -12.90 -12.58
N THR A 224 4.25 -11.71 -13.02
CA THR A 224 4.01 -11.40 -14.43
C THR A 224 4.77 -10.14 -14.86
N GLY A 225 5.33 -10.15 -16.07
CA GLY A 225 6.06 -9.02 -16.67
C GLY A 225 7.51 -8.86 -16.18
N LYS A 226 8.26 -7.94 -16.78
CA LYS A 226 9.63 -7.58 -16.35
C LYS A 226 9.60 -6.58 -15.18
N THR A 227 10.70 -6.52 -14.44
CA THR A 227 10.86 -5.88 -13.12
C THR A 227 11.21 -4.38 -13.20
N ALA A 228 10.69 -3.63 -14.17
CA ALA A 228 11.17 -2.26 -14.37
C ALA A 228 10.58 -1.22 -13.38
N SER A 229 9.28 -1.26 -13.10
CA SER A 229 8.65 -0.27 -12.20
C SER A 229 7.91 -0.91 -11.01
N ASP A 230 7.99 -0.22 -9.88
CA ASP A 230 7.30 -0.56 -8.64
C ASP A 230 5.83 -0.10 -8.73
N GLU A 231 4.95 -0.96 -9.25
CA GLU A 231 3.54 -0.65 -9.48
C GLU A 231 2.69 -0.43 -8.21
N VAL A 232 3.20 -0.69 -7.00
CA VAL A 232 2.40 -0.66 -5.74
C VAL A 232 3.00 0.28 -4.68
N GLY A 233 4.27 0.64 -4.80
CA GLY A 233 5.01 1.38 -3.78
C GLY A 233 4.55 2.82 -3.58
N VAL A 234 4.72 3.37 -2.38
CA VAL A 234 4.41 4.78 -2.10
C VAL A 234 5.23 5.75 -2.98
N TYR A 235 6.41 5.32 -3.43
CA TYR A 235 7.33 6.12 -4.23
C TYR A 235 7.62 5.47 -5.58
N LEU A 236 7.58 6.29 -6.63
CA LEU A 236 8.10 5.99 -7.96
C LEU A 236 9.57 6.40 -8.03
N GLU A 237 10.40 5.58 -8.67
CA GLU A 237 11.76 5.94 -9.08
C GLU A 237 11.72 6.41 -10.53
N TRP A 238 12.39 7.52 -10.83
CA TRP A 238 12.50 8.01 -12.21
C TRP A 238 13.83 8.74 -12.44
N THR A 239 14.32 8.72 -13.67
CA THR A 239 15.57 9.40 -14.05
C THR A 239 15.25 10.75 -14.67
N CYS A 240 15.82 11.81 -14.10
CA CYS A 240 15.68 13.15 -14.67
C CYS A 240 16.39 13.21 -16.04
N PRO A 241 15.68 13.57 -17.13
CA PRO A 241 16.29 13.61 -18.46
C PRO A 241 17.31 14.75 -18.61
N THR A 242 17.25 15.76 -17.74
CA THR A 242 18.11 16.95 -17.81
C THR A 242 19.43 16.74 -17.08
N CYS A 243 19.39 16.29 -15.83
CA CYS A 243 20.61 16.11 -15.02
C CYS A 243 21.05 14.66 -14.84
N GLY A 244 20.21 13.67 -15.19
CA GLY A 244 20.53 12.25 -15.02
C GLY A 244 20.37 11.70 -13.60
N LEU A 245 19.94 12.53 -12.63
CA LEU A 245 19.67 12.07 -11.27
C LEU A 245 18.46 11.13 -11.24
N VAL A 246 18.60 9.97 -10.60
CA VAL A 246 17.44 9.14 -10.23
C VAL A 246 16.82 9.70 -8.96
N SER A 247 15.52 9.98 -8.99
CA SER A 247 14.78 10.62 -7.89
C SER A 247 13.59 9.78 -7.45
N PHE A 248 13.27 9.83 -6.16
CA PHE A 248 11.96 9.39 -5.68
C PHE A 248 10.90 10.46 -5.93
N GLN A 249 9.72 10.02 -6.36
CA GLN A 249 8.53 10.85 -6.40
C GLN A 249 7.41 10.18 -5.62
N GLY A 250 6.78 10.91 -4.70
CA GLY A 250 5.59 10.42 -4.02
C GLY A 250 4.45 10.19 -5.02
N ARG A 251 3.71 9.09 -4.87
CA ARG A 251 2.65 8.70 -5.82
C ARG A 251 1.49 9.71 -5.90
N THR A 252 1.28 10.48 -4.84
CA THR A 252 0.28 11.56 -4.79
C THR A 252 0.72 12.84 -5.50
N ALA A 253 1.97 12.92 -5.94
CA ALA A 253 2.47 14.12 -6.60
C ALA A 253 1.79 14.31 -7.95
N THR A 254 1.46 15.55 -8.28
CA THR A 254 0.74 15.90 -9.49
C THR A 254 1.66 15.99 -10.72
N GLU A 255 2.96 16.12 -10.48
CA GLU A 255 4.04 16.15 -11.46
C GLU A 255 5.30 15.46 -10.88
N LEU A 256 6.19 15.01 -11.77
CA LEU A 256 7.54 14.59 -11.38
C LEU A 256 8.40 15.83 -11.18
N THR A 257 9.08 15.95 -10.04
CA THR A 257 10.02 17.05 -9.75
C THR A 257 11.39 16.48 -9.41
N CYS A 258 12.41 16.84 -10.20
CA CYS A 258 13.77 16.40 -9.94
C CYS A 258 14.29 17.13 -8.71
N VAL A 259 14.68 16.40 -7.68
CA VAL A 259 15.21 16.98 -6.44
C VAL A 259 16.61 17.56 -6.58
N GLY A 260 17.30 17.32 -7.70
CA GLY A 260 18.59 17.93 -8.01
C GLY A 260 18.43 19.28 -8.71
N CYS A 261 17.96 19.25 -9.96
CA CYS A 261 17.83 20.44 -10.80
C CYS A 261 16.43 21.07 -10.79
N PHE A 262 15.45 20.56 -10.04
CA PHE A 262 14.06 21.04 -10.04
C PHE A 262 13.35 21.00 -11.41
N TYR A 263 13.87 20.20 -12.35
CA TYR A 263 13.16 19.91 -13.59
C TYR A 263 11.81 19.25 -13.29
N LYS A 264 10.76 19.76 -13.91
CA LYS A 264 9.39 19.27 -13.76
C LYS A 264 8.89 18.64 -15.05
N ARG A 265 8.11 17.56 -14.94
CA ARG A 265 7.32 17.03 -16.05
C ARG A 265 6.03 16.37 -15.56
N PRO A 266 4.95 16.38 -16.35
CA PRO A 266 3.76 15.59 -16.06
C PRO A 266 4.08 14.09 -15.97
N PHE A 267 3.25 13.35 -15.24
CA PHE A 267 3.23 11.90 -15.31
C PHE A 267 2.75 11.45 -16.70
N SER A 268 3.43 10.47 -17.26
CA SER A 268 3.11 9.89 -18.56
C SER A 268 3.34 8.38 -18.54
N ALA A 269 2.73 7.64 -19.47
CA ALA A 269 2.73 6.18 -19.45
C ALA A 269 4.15 5.57 -19.55
N ASP A 270 5.07 6.22 -20.28
CA ASP A 270 6.49 5.88 -20.38
C ASP A 270 7.20 5.95 -19.02
N VAL A 271 6.88 6.96 -18.20
CA VAL A 271 7.48 7.17 -16.87
C VAL A 271 7.04 6.09 -15.89
N LEU A 272 5.82 5.59 -16.04
CA LEU A 272 5.29 4.52 -15.19
C LEU A 272 5.92 3.15 -15.52
N GLY A 273 6.68 3.04 -16.61
CA GLY A 273 7.41 1.81 -16.97
C GLY A 273 6.50 0.59 -17.07
N LEU A 274 5.30 0.77 -17.63
CA LEU A 274 4.25 -0.25 -17.68
C LEU A 274 4.53 -1.22 -18.83
N ASP A 275 5.42 -2.21 -18.62
CA ASP A 275 5.77 -3.27 -19.60
C ASP A 275 4.53 -4.03 -20.12
N GLU A 276 4.56 -4.67 -21.29
CA GLU A 276 3.47 -5.56 -21.71
C GLU A 276 3.10 -6.61 -20.63
N VAL A 277 1.80 -6.84 -20.41
CA VAL A 277 1.29 -7.83 -19.45
C VAL A 277 0.24 -8.72 -20.11
N SER A 278 0.44 -10.04 -20.03
CA SER A 278 -0.60 -11.02 -20.37
C SER A 278 -1.39 -11.44 -19.13
N THR A 279 -2.71 -11.37 -19.22
CA THR A 279 -3.66 -11.78 -18.18
C THR A 279 -4.84 -12.55 -18.81
N ARG A 280 -5.88 -12.86 -18.03
CA ARG A 280 -7.15 -13.42 -18.51
C ARG A 280 -8.28 -12.43 -18.26
N CYS A 281 -9.21 -12.35 -19.20
CA CYS A 281 -10.46 -11.61 -19.02
C CYS A 281 -11.22 -12.16 -17.81
N GLY A 282 -11.58 -11.30 -16.85
CA GLY A 282 -12.32 -11.72 -15.66
C GLY A 282 -13.75 -12.20 -15.96
N SER A 283 -14.30 -11.83 -17.12
CA SER A 283 -15.66 -12.22 -17.53
C SER A 283 -15.69 -13.58 -18.25
N CYS A 284 -14.88 -13.77 -19.29
CA CYS A 284 -14.92 -14.98 -20.13
C CYS A 284 -13.68 -15.89 -20.01
N GLY A 285 -12.64 -15.48 -19.27
CA GLY A 285 -11.41 -16.25 -19.09
C GLY A 285 -10.46 -16.25 -20.30
N HIS A 286 -10.81 -15.57 -21.39
CA HIS A 286 -9.98 -15.45 -22.59
C HIS A 286 -8.63 -14.77 -22.28
N PRO A 287 -7.49 -15.28 -22.76
CA PRO A 287 -6.21 -14.61 -22.61
C PRO A 287 -6.24 -13.22 -23.26
N VAL A 288 -5.72 -12.22 -22.56
CA VAL A 288 -5.68 -10.83 -23.02
C VAL A 288 -4.29 -10.29 -22.76
N THR A 289 -3.68 -9.68 -23.76
CA THR A 289 -2.39 -9.00 -23.62
C THR A 289 -2.61 -7.50 -23.62
N LEU A 290 -2.25 -6.84 -22.51
CA LEU A 290 -2.20 -5.39 -22.41
C LEU A 290 -0.85 -4.91 -22.94
N PRO A 291 -0.82 -4.12 -24.03
CA PRO A 291 0.43 -3.57 -24.55
C PRO A 291 1.14 -2.70 -23.52
N GLU A 292 2.42 -2.42 -23.79
CA GLU A 292 3.20 -1.44 -23.01
C GLU A 292 2.45 -0.10 -22.89
N GLY A 293 2.47 0.51 -21.71
CA GLY A 293 1.79 1.77 -21.42
C GLY A 293 0.26 1.71 -21.36
N THR A 294 -0.35 0.58 -21.72
CA THR A 294 -1.82 0.43 -21.73
C THR A 294 -2.33 0.01 -20.36
N LEU A 295 -3.22 0.83 -19.79
CA LEU A 295 -3.85 0.56 -18.50
C LEU A 295 -5.09 -0.30 -18.60
N GLU A 296 -5.86 -0.19 -19.68
CA GLU A 296 -7.06 -1.00 -19.89
C GLU A 296 -7.33 -1.21 -21.38
N LEU A 297 -7.95 -2.34 -21.72
CA LEU A 297 -8.44 -2.62 -23.05
C LEU A 297 -9.67 -3.54 -22.99
N PRO A 298 -10.62 -3.45 -23.93
CA PRO A 298 -11.76 -4.35 -23.98
C PRO A 298 -11.31 -5.75 -24.43
N CYS A 299 -11.79 -6.81 -23.78
CA CYS A 299 -11.55 -8.18 -24.22
C CYS A 299 -12.15 -8.39 -25.62
N ASP A 300 -11.32 -8.84 -26.57
CA ASP A 300 -11.73 -9.06 -27.97
C ASP A 300 -12.86 -10.09 -28.16
N VAL A 301 -13.13 -10.91 -27.14
CA VAL A 301 -14.17 -11.95 -27.19
C VAL A 301 -15.50 -11.49 -26.61
N CYS A 302 -15.50 -10.90 -25.41
CA CYS A 302 -16.74 -10.58 -24.70
C CYS A 302 -16.96 -9.07 -24.48
N GLY A 303 -16.05 -8.22 -24.95
CA GLY A 303 -16.10 -6.77 -24.81
C GLY A 303 -15.89 -6.24 -23.39
N ALA A 304 -15.71 -7.11 -22.39
CA ALA A 304 -15.50 -6.69 -21.00
C ALA A 304 -14.14 -5.97 -20.87
N GLN A 305 -14.11 -4.86 -20.15
CA GLN A 305 -12.87 -4.12 -19.89
C GLN A 305 -11.89 -4.95 -19.07
N VAL A 306 -10.68 -5.13 -19.57
CA VAL A 306 -9.57 -5.79 -18.89
C VAL A 306 -8.58 -4.72 -18.49
N ARG A 307 -8.33 -4.58 -17.20
CA ARG A 307 -7.47 -3.55 -16.63
C ARG A 307 -6.16 -4.14 -16.10
N ARG A 308 -5.07 -3.43 -16.33
CA ARG A 308 -3.76 -3.68 -15.73
C ARG A 308 -3.85 -3.49 -14.23
N ILE A 309 -3.22 -4.40 -13.51
CA ILE A 309 -3.08 -4.34 -12.06
C ILE A 309 -1.86 -3.46 -11.77
N ALA A 310 -2.08 -2.14 -11.77
CA ALA A 310 -1.07 -1.16 -11.38
C ALA A 310 -1.74 -0.05 -10.57
N ARG A 311 -1.20 0.25 -9.39
CA ARG A 311 -1.61 1.47 -8.67
C ARG A 311 -0.93 2.64 -9.35
N THR A 312 -1.55 3.22 -10.36
CA THR A 312 -0.99 4.36 -11.09
C THR A 312 -0.87 5.61 -10.22
N GLY A 313 -1.67 5.68 -9.15
CA GLY A 313 -1.79 6.88 -8.32
C GLY A 313 -2.73 7.91 -8.91
N ALA A 314 -3.37 7.66 -10.06
CA ALA A 314 -4.18 8.64 -10.77
C ALA A 314 -5.31 9.20 -9.91
N VAL A 315 -5.92 8.36 -9.06
CA VAL A 315 -6.95 8.77 -8.10
C VAL A 315 -6.37 9.73 -7.06
N GLU A 316 -5.27 9.37 -6.40
CA GLU A 316 -4.63 10.24 -5.42
C GLU A 316 -4.11 11.54 -6.02
N GLN A 317 -3.54 11.50 -7.23
CA GLN A 317 -3.06 12.69 -7.94
C GLN A 317 -4.20 13.65 -8.28
N THR A 318 -5.35 13.11 -8.71
CA THR A 318 -6.55 13.92 -8.97
C THR A 318 -7.03 14.57 -7.69
N PHE A 319 -7.12 13.79 -6.61
CA PHE A 319 -7.44 14.34 -5.29
C PHE A 319 -6.45 15.43 -4.85
N SER A 320 -5.14 15.21 -5.02
CA SER A 320 -4.12 16.20 -4.67
C SER A 320 -4.22 17.47 -5.52
N ARG A 321 -4.54 17.38 -6.82
CA ARG A 321 -4.85 18.55 -7.67
C ARG A 321 -6.08 19.30 -7.16
N ASP A 322 -7.16 18.59 -6.85
CA ASP A 322 -8.39 19.21 -6.33
C ASP A 322 -8.16 19.93 -5.00
N MET A 323 -7.35 19.34 -4.11
CA MET A 323 -6.97 19.95 -2.83
C MET A 323 -6.06 21.17 -3.02
N ALA A 324 -5.06 21.08 -3.91
CA ALA A 324 -4.21 22.20 -4.25
C ALA A 324 -5.01 23.37 -4.86
N ALA A 325 -5.98 23.08 -5.73
CA ALA A 325 -6.85 24.10 -6.31
C ALA A 325 -7.77 24.76 -5.25
N ARG A 326 -8.25 23.98 -4.27
CA ARG A 326 -9.19 24.46 -3.24
C ARG A 326 -8.51 25.22 -2.10
N TYR A 327 -7.32 24.79 -1.68
CA TYR A 327 -6.65 25.28 -0.47
C TYR A 327 -5.29 25.94 -0.74
N GLY A 328 -4.84 25.96 -1.99
CA GLY A 328 -3.46 26.30 -2.35
C GLY A 328 -2.51 25.12 -2.12
N THR A 329 -1.31 25.18 -2.72
CA THR A 329 -0.32 24.09 -2.60
C THR A 329 0.41 24.07 -1.26
N GLY A 330 0.36 25.16 -0.48
CA GLY A 330 1.13 25.32 0.79
C GLY A 330 2.66 25.21 0.63
N LEU A 331 3.13 24.89 -0.57
CA LEU A 331 4.53 24.78 -0.95
C LEU A 331 5.00 26.14 -1.45
N PRO A 332 6.30 26.45 -1.33
CA PRO A 332 6.88 27.59 -2.02
C PRO A 332 6.46 27.55 -3.49
N VAL A 333 6.14 28.72 -4.06
CA VAL A 333 5.89 28.87 -5.50
C VAL A 333 7.19 28.47 -6.21
N LEU A 334 7.30 27.18 -6.53
CA LEU A 334 8.28 26.67 -7.45
C LEU A 334 7.95 27.27 -8.82
N PRO A 335 8.94 27.49 -9.69
CA PRO A 335 8.70 28.11 -10.98
C PRO A 335 7.60 27.37 -11.75
N ASP A 336 6.88 28.14 -12.59
CA ASP A 336 5.64 27.77 -13.27
C ASP A 336 5.66 26.36 -13.89
N GLU A 337 4.49 25.74 -14.05
CA GLU A 337 4.37 24.48 -14.80
C GLU A 337 5.05 24.62 -16.17
N GLY A 338 6.03 23.74 -16.45
CA GLY A 338 6.83 23.79 -17.67
C GLY A 338 8.05 24.71 -17.64
N ALA A 339 8.33 25.39 -16.52
CA ALA A 339 9.58 26.10 -16.36
C ALA A 339 10.75 25.10 -16.41
N PRO A 340 11.79 25.35 -17.23
CA PRO A 340 13.02 24.59 -17.13
C PRO A 340 13.51 24.80 -15.70
N GLY A 341 13.84 23.72 -14.98
CA GLY A 341 14.41 23.83 -13.65
C GLY A 341 15.72 24.66 -13.66
N LEU A 342 16.58 24.47 -12.66
CA LEU A 342 17.92 25.04 -12.70
C LEU A 342 18.61 24.68 -14.03
N PRO A 343 19.21 25.67 -14.72
CA PRO A 343 19.89 25.42 -15.99
C PRO A 343 21.00 24.40 -15.78
N VAL A 344 20.94 23.29 -16.52
CA VAL A 344 21.92 22.21 -16.40
C VAL A 344 22.95 22.36 -17.53
N THR A 345 24.20 22.56 -17.13
CA THR A 345 25.38 22.57 -17.99
C THR A 345 26.25 21.36 -17.68
N GLU A 346 27.22 21.03 -18.54
CA GLU A 346 28.21 20.01 -18.19
C GLU A 346 28.99 20.36 -16.91
N SER A 347 29.26 21.66 -16.68
CA SER A 347 30.01 22.13 -15.52
C SER A 347 29.27 22.02 -14.19
N ASN A 348 27.94 22.11 -14.16
CA ASN A 348 27.17 22.07 -12.90
C ASN A 348 26.35 20.79 -12.70
N ARG A 349 26.22 19.93 -13.73
CA ARG A 349 25.40 18.71 -13.68
C ARG A 349 25.77 17.82 -12.51
N TRP A 350 27.08 17.69 -12.23
CA TRP A 350 27.59 16.88 -11.13
C TRP A 350 27.12 17.40 -9.78
N GLU A 351 27.32 18.70 -9.52
CA GLU A 351 26.93 19.34 -8.27
C GLU A 351 25.43 19.27 -8.03
N LEU A 352 24.60 19.45 -9.08
CA LEU A 352 23.15 19.31 -8.99
C LEU A 352 22.71 17.87 -8.65
N ARG A 353 23.40 16.85 -9.16
CA ARG A 353 23.13 15.44 -8.79
C ARG A 353 23.50 15.18 -7.32
N LEU A 354 24.65 15.68 -6.87
CA LEU A 354 25.05 15.59 -5.46
C LEU A 354 24.05 16.30 -4.55
N ALA A 355 23.56 17.46 -4.98
CA ALA A 355 22.54 18.21 -4.26
C ALA A 355 21.25 17.43 -4.08
N GLY A 356 20.81 16.81 -5.17
CA GLY A 356 19.65 15.95 -5.15
C GLY A 356 19.84 14.74 -4.25
N LEU A 357 21.02 14.09 -4.22
CA LEU A 357 21.27 12.99 -3.28
C LEU A 357 21.15 13.41 -1.82
N ALA A 358 21.70 14.57 -1.46
CA ALA A 358 21.62 15.12 -0.11
C ALA A 358 20.17 15.40 0.30
N ARG A 359 19.39 16.05 -0.57
CA ARG A 359 17.96 16.29 -0.34
C ARG A 359 17.18 14.98 -0.23
N GLN A 360 17.47 13.98 -1.08
CA GLN A 360 16.82 12.68 -0.99
C GLN A 360 17.17 11.94 0.31
N ALA A 361 18.42 12.02 0.76
CA ALA A 361 18.82 11.46 2.05
C ALA A 361 17.97 12.09 3.16
N SER A 362 17.82 13.41 3.18
CA SER A 362 17.02 14.09 4.21
C SER A 362 15.52 13.81 4.12
N TRP A 363 14.93 13.95 2.93
CA TRP A 363 13.49 13.87 2.74
C TRP A 363 12.97 12.44 2.90
N TYR A 364 13.79 11.44 2.58
CA TYR A 364 13.39 10.04 2.56
C TYR A 364 14.13 9.14 3.55
N ALA A 365 15.01 9.69 4.42
CA ALA A 365 15.79 8.91 5.40
C ALA A 365 14.94 7.95 6.24
N LYS A 366 13.74 8.38 6.65
CA LYS A 366 12.89 7.65 7.60
C LYS A 366 11.96 6.62 6.97
N ILE A 367 11.83 6.60 5.65
CA ILE A 367 10.70 5.97 4.96
C ILE A 367 11.11 5.08 3.78
N VAL A 368 12.28 5.31 3.20
CA VAL A 368 12.82 4.45 2.15
C VAL A 368 13.70 3.37 2.82
N PRO A 369 13.77 2.12 2.34
CA PRO A 369 14.77 1.16 2.80
C PRO A 369 16.18 1.53 2.36
N LEU A 370 17.20 1.21 3.17
CA LEU A 370 18.61 1.55 2.86
C LEU A 370 19.07 0.96 1.52
N SER A 371 18.72 -0.30 1.25
CA SER A 371 19.05 -1.00 0.00
C SER A 371 18.51 -0.26 -1.24
N ARG A 372 17.29 0.28 -1.14
CA ARG A 372 16.64 1.05 -2.20
C ARG A 372 17.36 2.38 -2.43
N TYR A 373 17.79 3.06 -1.36
CA TYR A 373 18.60 4.27 -1.47
C TYR A 373 19.98 3.99 -2.09
N VAL A 374 20.65 2.90 -1.70
CA VAL A 374 21.94 2.49 -2.29
C VAL A 374 21.81 2.18 -3.79
N ARG A 375 20.73 1.49 -4.20
CA ARG A 375 20.42 1.26 -5.61
C ARG A 375 20.27 2.58 -6.38
N LEU A 376 19.56 3.55 -5.80
CA LEU A 376 19.38 4.87 -6.39
C LEU A 376 20.71 5.60 -6.56
N VAL A 377 21.61 5.54 -5.56
CA VAL A 377 22.97 6.11 -5.68
C VAL A 377 23.73 5.47 -6.85
N ARG A 378 23.66 4.14 -7.00
CA ARG A 378 24.30 3.43 -8.12
C ARG A 378 23.74 3.85 -9.47
N GLN A 379 22.41 3.92 -9.61
CA GLN A 379 21.75 4.30 -10.86
C GLN A 379 21.92 5.79 -11.17
N SER A 380 22.01 6.62 -10.14
CA SER A 380 22.27 8.06 -10.30
C SER A 380 23.70 8.36 -10.66
N PHE A 381 24.64 7.42 -10.50
CA PHE A 381 26.08 7.54 -10.78
C PHE A 381 26.64 6.24 -11.37
N PRO A 382 26.15 5.82 -12.56
CA PRO A 382 26.57 4.56 -13.19
C PRO A 382 28.05 4.56 -13.58
N GLU A 383 28.65 5.73 -13.78
CA GLU A 383 30.05 5.94 -14.16
C GLU A 383 31.06 5.66 -13.03
N LEU A 384 30.60 5.60 -11.78
CA LEU A 384 31.46 5.37 -10.62
C LEU A 384 31.51 3.90 -10.22
N THR A 385 32.57 3.50 -9.53
CA THR A 385 32.64 2.28 -8.73
C THR A 385 31.96 2.47 -7.37
N ASP A 386 31.69 1.39 -6.64
CA ASP A 386 31.11 1.51 -5.30
C ASP A 386 32.04 2.22 -4.29
N ALA A 387 33.36 2.07 -4.44
CA ALA A 387 34.34 2.78 -3.62
C ALA A 387 34.33 4.30 -3.89
N GLU A 388 34.24 4.70 -5.16
CA GLU A 388 34.13 6.12 -5.55
C GLU A 388 32.79 6.72 -5.08
N ARG A 389 31.69 5.96 -5.18
CA ARG A 389 30.38 6.38 -4.62
C ARG A 389 30.46 6.56 -3.10
N ALA A 390 31.13 5.65 -2.39
CA ALA A 390 31.30 5.75 -0.95
C ALA A 390 32.07 7.02 -0.55
N ALA A 391 33.19 7.32 -1.23
CA ALA A 391 33.95 8.55 -1.02
C ALA A 391 33.15 9.82 -1.37
N MET A 392 32.33 9.76 -2.42
CA MET A 392 31.41 10.83 -2.78
C MET A 392 30.37 11.10 -1.69
N LEU A 393 29.73 10.05 -1.14
CA LEU A 393 28.74 10.19 -0.06
C LEU A 393 29.36 10.76 1.21
N GLU A 394 30.60 10.38 1.54
CA GLU A 394 31.37 10.96 2.64
C GLU A 394 31.54 12.47 2.47
N ARG A 395 32.03 12.90 1.30
CA ARG A 395 32.18 14.33 0.99
C ARG A 395 30.86 15.09 1.10
N VAL A 396 29.75 14.53 0.62
CA VAL A 396 28.42 15.14 0.76
C VAL A 396 28.01 15.25 2.23
N GLY A 397 28.28 14.22 3.03
CA GLY A 397 27.99 14.18 4.47
C GLY A 397 28.82 15.18 5.30
N GLU A 398 30.01 15.55 4.85
CA GLU A 398 30.90 16.53 5.50
C GLU A 398 30.52 17.99 5.23
N LEU A 399 29.71 18.25 4.20
CA LEU A 399 29.27 19.61 3.87
C LEU A 399 28.38 20.15 5.00
N LYS A 400 28.92 21.09 5.78
CA LYS A 400 28.19 21.76 6.88
C LYS A 400 26.99 22.58 6.39
N THR A 401 27.05 23.07 5.15
CA THR A 401 26.12 24.06 4.59
C THR A 401 25.29 23.51 3.44
N PHE A 402 25.21 22.18 3.28
CA PHE A 402 24.37 21.65 2.21
C PHE A 402 22.91 21.96 2.47
N GLU A 403 22.33 22.83 1.64
CA GLU A 403 20.95 23.29 1.79
C GLU A 403 19.99 22.09 1.78
N GLY A 404 19.33 21.85 2.93
CA GLY A 404 18.40 20.75 3.09
C GLY A 404 18.99 19.42 3.56
N LEU A 405 20.27 19.33 3.98
CA LEU A 405 20.82 18.12 4.62
C LEU A 405 20.53 18.08 6.13
N SER A 406 19.58 17.25 6.56
CA SER A 406 19.24 17.04 7.98
C SER A 406 20.19 16.07 8.68
N GLU A 407 20.14 16.00 10.00
CA GLU A 407 20.91 15.02 10.78
C GLU A 407 20.57 13.58 10.37
N ASP A 408 19.28 13.27 10.22
CA ASP A 408 18.81 11.98 9.71
C ASP A 408 19.37 11.70 8.30
N GLY A 409 19.48 12.75 7.47
CA GLY A 409 20.11 12.66 6.15
C GLY A 409 21.61 12.34 6.23
N ARG A 410 22.35 12.92 7.18
CA ARG A 410 23.78 12.60 7.39
C ARG A 410 23.97 11.15 7.83
N VAL A 411 23.17 10.70 8.80
CA VAL A 411 23.16 9.29 9.23
C VAL A 411 22.90 8.39 8.03
N ARG A 412 21.94 8.74 7.19
CA ARG A 412 21.58 7.99 6.00
C ARG A 412 22.72 7.88 4.97
N LEU A 413 23.43 8.97 4.72
CA LEU A 413 24.60 8.97 3.83
C LEU A 413 25.70 8.06 4.37
N ALA A 414 25.94 8.08 5.68
CA ALA A 414 26.92 7.22 6.36
C ALA A 414 26.54 5.73 6.29
N GLU A 415 25.27 5.39 6.53
CA GLU A 415 24.73 4.03 6.37
C GLU A 415 24.93 3.53 4.92
N ALA A 416 24.61 4.35 3.92
CA ALA A 416 24.73 3.99 2.51
C ALA A 416 26.19 3.80 2.09
N ARG A 417 27.09 4.65 2.59
CA ARG A 417 28.54 4.52 2.42
C ARG A 417 29.03 3.17 2.97
N ALA A 418 28.68 2.83 4.21
CA ALA A 418 29.06 1.55 4.81
C ALA A 418 28.59 0.37 3.95
N LYS A 419 27.34 0.42 3.49
CA LYS A 419 26.75 -0.65 2.66
C LYS A 419 27.44 -0.81 1.30
N LEU A 420 27.84 0.28 0.66
CA LEU A 420 28.60 0.26 -0.60
C LEU A 420 30.00 -0.37 -0.43
N LEU A 421 30.60 -0.21 0.75
CA LEU A 421 31.89 -0.80 1.10
C LEU A 421 31.79 -2.27 1.58
N GLY A 422 30.58 -2.84 1.61
CA GLY A 422 30.34 -4.21 2.02
C GLY A 422 30.30 -4.45 3.53
N ALA A 423 30.12 -3.38 4.32
CA ALA A 423 29.94 -3.45 5.77
C ALA A 423 28.49 -3.72 6.19
#